data_AF-A0AAW2FSW2-F1
#
_entry.id   AF-A0AAW2FSW2-F1
#
_cell.length_a   1.000
_cell.length_b   1.000
_cell.length_c   1.000
_cell.angle_alpha   90.00
_cell.angle_beta   90.00
_cell.angle_gamma   90.00
#
_symmetry.space_group_name_H-M   'P 1'
#
loop_
_entity.id
_entity.type
_entity.pdbx_description
1 polymer ?
#
loop_
_entity_poly.entity_id
_entity_poly.type
_entity_poly.pdbx_seq_one_letter_code
_entity_poly.pdbx_strand_id
1 'polypeptide(L)'
;MPNETFRRLNPAKFSLSPDHKFLLLAQNVKKLFRYSYLAQYVVYDLNTRECIALTPHPEKDNHPYLLLAQWTPRGHGLVMVQDYDIYYRTGPISNTAYRVTTTAVPGILSNGVPDWLYEEEILHNREAIWMSPDGHLMLYASFNDSFVEEMHISWFGEGNKALYPDIRSLRYPKPGTPNPTIKLHVADLVDPKNIRQKQVKPPSIIENT
;
A
#
# COMPACT_ATOMS: atom_id res chain seq x y z
N MET A 1 -0.62 26.40 7.91
CA MET A 1 0.29 26.48 6.75
C MET A 1 -0.04 27.73 5.96
N PRO A 2 0.93 28.54 5.52
CA PRO A 2 0.65 29.56 4.50
C PRO A 2 0.12 28.88 3.23
N ASN A 3 -0.89 29.46 2.58
CA ASN A 3 -1.49 28.91 1.36
C ASN A 3 -0.48 28.65 0.23
N GLU A 4 0.68 29.31 0.27
CA GLU A 4 1.74 29.19 -0.74
C GLU A 4 2.43 27.82 -0.74
N THR A 5 2.73 27.23 0.42
CA THR A 5 3.43 25.93 0.48
C THR A 5 2.55 24.81 -0.06
N PHE A 6 1.26 24.81 0.29
CA PHE A 6 0.30 23.83 -0.21
C PHE A 6 0.10 23.98 -1.73
N ARG A 7 -0.04 25.21 -2.23
CA ARG A 7 -0.13 25.47 -3.68
C ARG A 7 1.14 25.06 -4.43
N ARG A 8 2.32 25.26 -3.83
CA ARG A 8 3.61 24.87 -4.43
C ARG A 8 3.78 23.36 -4.50
N LEU A 9 3.43 22.65 -3.43
CA LEU A 9 3.56 21.19 -3.37
C LEU A 9 2.42 20.47 -4.10
N ASN A 10 1.28 21.14 -4.31
CA ASN A 10 0.11 20.67 -5.05
C ASN A 10 -0.22 19.18 -4.83
N PRO A 11 -0.37 18.72 -3.57
CA PRO A 11 -0.63 17.32 -3.29
C PRO A 11 -2.06 16.94 -3.68
N ALA A 12 -2.23 15.76 -4.26
CA ALA A 12 -3.55 15.23 -4.54
C ALA A 12 -4.30 14.83 -3.25
N LYS A 13 -3.55 14.36 -2.24
CA LYS A 13 -4.04 14.01 -0.90
C LYS A 13 -2.97 14.32 0.15
N PHE A 14 -3.41 14.58 1.38
CA PHE A 14 -2.51 14.76 2.51
C PHE A 14 -3.06 14.11 3.79
N SER A 15 -2.17 13.78 4.73
CA SER A 15 -2.54 13.36 6.09
C SER A 15 -1.51 13.84 7.11
N LEU A 16 -1.97 14.24 8.30
CA LEU A 16 -1.12 14.68 9.41
C LEU A 16 -0.68 13.49 10.26
N SER A 17 0.58 13.46 10.69
CA SER A 17 1.07 12.46 11.64
C SER A 17 0.35 12.60 12.98
N PRO A 18 0.10 11.49 13.71
CA PRO A 18 -0.59 11.55 15.01
C PRO A 18 0.05 12.49 16.04
N ASP A 19 1.38 12.68 15.97
CA ASP A 19 2.11 13.62 16.83
C ASP A 19 2.14 15.07 16.32
N HIS A 20 1.46 15.35 15.21
CA HIS A 20 1.31 16.67 14.57
C HIS A 20 2.62 17.33 14.14
N LYS A 21 3.68 16.55 13.90
CA LYS A 21 4.98 17.07 13.46
C LYS A 21 5.20 17.00 11.95
N PHE A 22 4.51 16.10 11.27
CA PHE A 22 4.76 15.81 9.85
C PHE A 22 3.46 15.74 9.05
N LEU A 23 3.53 16.12 7.78
CA LEU A 23 2.47 15.87 6.81
C LEU A 23 2.96 14.89 5.75
N LEU A 24 2.16 13.86 5.49
CA LEU A 24 2.35 12.95 4.37
C LEU A 24 1.57 13.50 3.18
N LEU A 25 2.24 13.71 2.06
CA LEU A 25 1.71 14.32 0.86
C LEU A 25 1.81 13.34 -0.31
N ALA A 26 0.68 13.05 -0.97
CA ALA A 26 0.65 12.22 -2.17
C ALA A 26 0.74 13.10 -3.42
N GLN A 27 1.73 12.83 -4.27
CA GLN A 27 1.98 13.54 -5.53
C GLN A 27 2.03 12.56 -6.71
N ASN A 28 1.93 13.09 -7.93
CA ASN A 28 2.04 12.33 -9.17
C ASN A 28 1.11 11.09 -9.20
N VAL A 29 -0.13 11.26 -8.75
CA VAL A 29 -1.07 10.16 -8.58
C VAL A 29 -1.42 9.52 -9.94
N LYS A 30 -1.28 8.20 -10.03
CA LYS A 30 -1.71 7.37 -11.16
C LYS A 30 -2.80 6.42 -10.69
N LYS A 31 -4.03 6.63 -11.16
CA LYS A 31 -5.18 5.77 -10.84
C LYS A 31 -4.91 4.32 -11.30
N LEU A 32 -5.30 3.33 -10.50
CA LEU A 32 -5.28 1.91 -10.87
C LEU A 32 -6.72 1.41 -11.08
N PHE A 33 -7.45 1.13 -10.01
CA PHE A 33 -8.87 0.75 -10.03
C PHE A 33 -9.74 1.85 -9.40
N ARG A 34 -10.88 1.54 -8.77
CA ARG A 34 -11.80 2.55 -8.20
C ARG A 34 -11.20 3.33 -7.06
N TYR A 35 -10.51 2.67 -6.13
CA TYR A 35 -9.95 3.26 -4.92
C TYR A 35 -8.42 3.35 -4.99
N SER A 36 -7.76 2.35 -5.58
CA SER A 36 -6.32 2.23 -5.65
C SER A 36 -5.69 3.20 -6.62
N TYR A 37 -4.47 3.58 -6.28
CA TYR A 37 -3.61 4.42 -7.08
C TYR A 37 -2.16 4.21 -6.66
N LEU A 38 -1.25 4.48 -7.58
CA LEU A 38 0.16 4.69 -7.31
C LEU A 38 0.40 6.17 -7.06
N ALA A 39 1.27 6.50 -6.11
CA ALA A 39 1.70 7.87 -5.90
C ALA A 39 3.15 7.93 -5.43
N GLN A 40 3.81 9.03 -5.73
CA GLN A 40 5.07 9.39 -5.08
C GLN A 40 4.73 10.20 -3.82
N TYR A 41 5.27 9.79 -2.68
CA TYR A 41 4.93 10.42 -1.41
C TYR A 41 6.08 11.28 -0.89
N VAL A 42 5.74 12.43 -0.34
CA VAL A 42 6.68 13.34 0.32
C VAL A 42 6.22 13.56 1.74
N VAL A 43 7.15 13.52 2.70
CA VAL A 43 6.90 13.92 4.08
C VAL A 43 7.39 15.34 4.28
N TYR A 44 6.50 16.24 4.68
CA TYR A 44 6.82 17.62 5.00
C TYR A 44 6.96 17.77 6.53
N ASP A 45 8.14 18.19 7.00
CA ASP A 45 8.38 18.50 8.41
C ASP A 45 7.85 19.90 8.74
N LEU A 46 6.94 19.99 9.71
CA LEU A 46 6.29 21.25 10.08
C LEU A 46 7.23 22.21 10.84
N ASN A 47 8.26 21.68 11.49
CA ASN A 47 9.24 22.45 12.25
C ASN A 47 10.33 23.01 11.32
N THR A 48 10.97 22.14 10.54
CA THR A 48 12.09 22.55 9.67
C THR A 48 11.64 23.09 8.31
N ARG A 49 10.40 22.80 7.90
CA ARG A 49 9.81 23.11 6.58
C ARG A 49 10.49 22.38 5.42
N GLU A 50 11.20 21.29 5.71
CA GLU A 50 11.88 20.46 4.72
C GLU A 50 10.93 19.39 4.16
N CYS A 51 11.22 18.97 2.93
CA CYS A 51 10.50 17.90 2.23
C CYS A 51 11.42 16.68 2.12
N ILE A 52 10.95 15.55 2.61
CA ILE A 52 11.67 14.27 2.59
C ILE A 52 10.94 13.34 1.63
N ALA A 53 11.61 12.89 0.58
CA ALA A 53 11.05 11.87 -0.31
C ALA A 53 10.83 10.56 0.47
N LEU A 54 9.61 10.04 0.44
CA LEU A 54 9.30 8.79 1.12
C LEU A 54 9.71 7.62 0.24
N THR A 55 10.58 6.77 0.78
CA THR A 55 11.05 5.54 0.14
C THR A 55 11.24 4.44 1.19
N PRO A 56 10.99 3.17 0.85
CA PRO A 56 11.42 2.02 1.64
C PRO A 56 12.91 1.68 1.45
N HIS A 57 13.62 2.37 0.56
CA HIS A 57 15.05 2.18 0.30
C HIS A 57 15.82 3.49 0.53
N PRO A 58 15.90 4.00 1.78
CA PRO A 58 16.57 5.27 2.08
C PRO A 58 18.06 5.29 1.72
N GLU A 59 18.68 4.12 1.54
CA GLU A 59 20.05 3.96 1.06
C GLU A 59 20.21 4.26 -0.44
N LYS A 60 19.11 4.35 -1.19
CA LYS A 60 19.07 4.67 -2.62
C LYS A 60 18.52 6.07 -2.79
N ASP A 61 19.15 6.85 -3.67
CA ASP A 61 18.61 8.15 -4.09
C ASP A 61 17.47 7.92 -5.10
N ASN A 62 16.32 7.49 -4.59
CA ASN A 62 15.13 7.21 -5.38
C ASN A 62 13.86 7.75 -4.74
N HIS A 63 12.86 8.01 -5.59
CA HIS A 63 11.53 8.42 -5.16
C HIS A 63 10.50 7.51 -5.85
N PRO A 64 10.30 6.27 -5.35
CA PRO A 64 9.48 5.29 -6.03
C PRO A 64 7.99 5.63 -5.94
N TYR A 65 7.21 5.05 -6.87
CA TYR A 65 5.76 5.00 -6.72
C TYR A 65 5.39 3.95 -5.68
N LEU A 66 4.55 4.32 -4.73
CA LEU A 66 4.04 3.43 -3.69
C LEU A 66 2.56 3.15 -3.92
N LEU A 67 2.16 1.90 -3.67
CA LEU A 67 0.76 1.45 -3.70
C LEU A 67 -0.03 1.96 -2.49
N LEU A 68 0.65 2.20 -1.38
CA LEU A 68 0.07 2.73 -0.16
C LEU A 68 1.15 3.40 0.68
N ALA A 69 0.80 4.48 1.38
CA ALA A 69 1.59 5.03 2.47
C ALA A 69 0.64 5.62 3.52
N GLN A 70 0.81 5.24 4.79
CA GLN A 70 -0.01 5.71 5.89
C GLN A 70 0.79 5.83 7.19
N TRP A 71 0.37 6.75 8.06
CA TRP A 71 0.93 6.89 9.40
C TRP A 71 0.51 5.71 10.29
N THR A 72 1.38 5.34 11.23
CA THR A 72 0.95 4.53 12.38
C THR A 72 -0.03 5.33 13.25
N PRO A 73 -0.90 4.70 14.06
CA PRO A 73 -1.86 5.40 14.90
C PRO A 73 -1.22 6.25 16.01
N ARG A 74 0.04 6.00 16.35
CA ARG A 74 0.82 6.75 17.33
C ARG A 74 2.15 7.22 16.75
N GLY A 75 2.62 8.38 17.24
CA GLY A 75 3.90 8.96 16.83
C GLY A 75 3.88 9.42 15.38
N HIS A 76 4.91 9.02 14.64
CA HIS A 76 5.12 9.36 13.22
C HIS A 76 5.77 8.20 12.46
N GLY A 77 5.49 6.96 12.88
CA GLY A 77 5.88 5.78 12.10
C GLY A 77 5.08 5.71 10.80
N LEU A 78 5.63 5.04 9.79
CA LEU A 78 5.05 4.93 8.45
C LEU A 78 4.99 3.47 8.02
N VAL A 79 3.85 3.08 7.47
CA VAL A 79 3.67 1.84 6.73
C VAL A 79 3.57 2.20 5.26
N MET A 80 4.32 1.50 4.42
CA MET A 80 4.37 1.69 2.98
C MET A 80 4.16 0.35 2.28
N VAL A 81 3.56 0.37 1.09
CA VAL A 81 3.49 -0.81 0.22
C VAL A 81 4.17 -0.48 -1.10
N GLN A 82 5.23 -1.22 -1.44
CA GLN A 82 5.93 -1.14 -2.71
C GLN A 82 6.06 -2.55 -3.30
N ASP A 83 5.78 -2.70 -4.58
CA ASP A 83 5.86 -3.98 -5.29
C ASP A 83 5.10 -5.09 -4.54
N TYR A 84 3.97 -4.69 -3.97
CA TYR A 84 3.05 -5.50 -3.16
C TYR A 84 3.60 -6.11 -1.88
N ASP A 85 4.80 -5.71 -1.44
CA ASP A 85 5.31 -5.99 -0.11
C ASP A 85 5.16 -4.78 0.82
N ILE A 86 4.96 -5.09 2.10
CA ILE A 86 4.77 -4.11 3.16
C ILE A 86 6.14 -3.77 3.76
N TYR A 87 6.37 -2.47 3.96
CA TYR A 87 7.55 -1.91 4.60
C TYR A 87 7.13 -1.02 5.76
N TYR A 88 7.90 -1.04 6.84
CA TYR A 88 7.71 -0.23 8.02
C TYR A 88 8.90 0.68 8.27
N ARG A 89 8.66 1.96 8.59
CA ARG A 89 9.67 2.91 9.09
C ARG A 89 9.22 3.46 10.43
N THR A 90 10.15 3.52 11.37
CA THR A 90 9.90 4.14 12.69
C THR A 90 9.68 5.65 12.59
N GLY A 91 10.16 6.28 11.53
CA GLY A 91 9.91 7.68 11.22
C GLY A 91 10.48 8.13 9.87
N PRO A 92 10.13 9.35 9.42
CA PRO A 92 10.52 9.86 8.10
C PRO A 92 12.02 10.18 7.98
N ILE A 93 12.69 10.48 9.10
CA ILE A 93 14.13 10.78 9.16
C ILE A 93 14.95 9.49 9.41
N SER A 94 14.31 8.35 9.68
CA SER A 94 15.02 7.09 9.91
C SER A 94 15.75 6.63 8.65
N ASN A 95 17.05 6.38 8.74
CA ASN A 95 17.86 5.83 7.62
C ASN A 95 17.61 4.34 7.36
N THR A 96 16.61 3.73 8.00
CA THR A 96 16.28 2.32 7.83
C THR A 96 14.78 2.14 7.68
N ALA A 97 14.40 1.34 6.68
CA ALA A 97 13.08 0.76 6.55
C ALA A 97 13.18 -0.76 6.73
N TYR A 98 12.18 -1.32 7.37
CA TYR A 98 12.08 -2.73 7.71
C TYR A 98 11.07 -3.36 6.77
N ARG A 99 11.53 -4.25 5.89
CA ARG A 99 10.64 -5.03 5.02
C ARG A 99 9.89 -6.04 5.89
N VAL A 100 8.57 -5.88 5.97
CA VAL A 100 7.69 -6.75 6.76
C VAL A 100 7.44 -8.03 5.98
N THR A 101 7.05 -7.95 4.70
CA THR A 101 6.74 -9.13 3.89
C THR A 101 7.76 -9.32 2.77
N THR A 102 8.01 -10.58 2.41
CA THR A 102 8.95 -10.96 1.33
C THR A 102 8.35 -11.97 0.36
N THR A 103 7.04 -12.18 0.44
CA THR A 103 6.33 -13.23 -0.30
C THR A 103 5.70 -12.71 -1.58
N ALA A 104 5.58 -11.38 -1.74
CA ALA A 104 4.84 -10.80 -2.83
C ALA A 104 5.34 -11.28 -4.21
N VAL A 105 4.38 -11.52 -5.09
CA VAL A 105 4.60 -11.84 -6.50
C VAL A 105 3.70 -10.90 -7.29
N PRO A 106 4.23 -9.84 -7.92
CA PRO A 106 3.41 -8.86 -8.62
C PRO A 106 2.41 -9.50 -9.58
N GLY A 107 1.13 -9.15 -9.43
CA GLY A 107 0.01 -9.70 -10.22
C GLY A 107 -0.50 -11.08 -9.77
N ILE A 108 0.07 -11.68 -8.73
CA ILE A 108 -0.33 -13.01 -8.22
C ILE A 108 -0.53 -12.99 -6.70
N LEU A 109 0.44 -12.49 -5.93
CA LEU A 109 0.35 -12.42 -4.48
C LEU A 109 0.62 -11.00 -4.01
N SER A 110 -0.37 -10.38 -3.37
CA SER A 110 -0.23 -9.06 -2.76
C SER A 110 -0.33 -9.12 -1.24
N ASN A 111 0.37 -8.22 -0.55
CA ASN A 111 0.31 -8.04 0.89
C ASN A 111 -0.16 -6.62 1.23
N GLY A 112 -1.21 -6.49 2.05
CA GLY A 112 -1.68 -5.21 2.59
C GLY A 112 -2.45 -4.31 1.63
N VAL A 113 -2.56 -4.70 0.36
CA VAL A 113 -3.45 -4.07 -0.61
C VAL A 113 -4.30 -5.16 -1.29
N PRO A 114 -5.60 -4.92 -1.49
CA PRO A 114 -6.49 -5.91 -2.09
C PRO A 114 -6.17 -6.15 -3.56
N ASP A 115 -6.55 -7.34 -4.03
CA ASP A 115 -6.71 -7.60 -5.46
C ASP A 115 -7.95 -6.88 -6.01
N TRP A 116 -8.23 -7.03 -7.30
CA TRP A 116 -9.37 -6.36 -7.93
C TRP A 116 -10.71 -6.75 -7.31
N LEU A 117 -10.94 -8.04 -7.04
CA LEU A 117 -12.22 -8.50 -6.48
C LEU A 117 -12.44 -7.91 -5.09
N TYR A 118 -11.42 -7.96 -4.22
CA TYR A 118 -11.57 -7.42 -2.87
C TYR A 118 -11.63 -5.91 -2.83
N GLU A 119 -10.96 -5.21 -3.75
CA GLU A 119 -11.07 -3.76 -3.82
C GLU A 119 -12.48 -3.33 -4.22
N GLU A 120 -13.04 -3.93 -5.28
CA GLU A 120 -14.27 -3.44 -5.91
C GLU A 120 -15.54 -3.99 -5.27
N GLU A 121 -15.56 -5.28 -4.91
CA GLU A 121 -16.81 -5.99 -4.58
C GLU A 121 -16.92 -6.36 -3.09
N ILE A 122 -15.80 -6.50 -2.37
CA ILE A 122 -15.81 -6.97 -0.97
C ILE A 122 -15.50 -5.85 0.01
N LEU A 123 -14.29 -5.28 -0.03
CA LEU A 123 -13.82 -4.29 0.94
C LEU A 123 -14.24 -2.86 0.58
N HIS A 124 -14.47 -2.57 -0.72
CA HIS A 124 -14.76 -1.22 -1.21
C HIS A 124 -13.71 -0.20 -0.75
N ASN A 125 -12.46 -0.63 -0.67
CA ASN A 125 -11.33 0.13 -0.15
C ASN A 125 -10.02 -0.37 -0.79
N ARG A 126 -9.01 0.49 -0.85
CA ARG A 126 -7.67 0.16 -1.38
C ARG A 126 -6.70 -0.39 -0.32
N GLU A 127 -7.11 -0.38 0.94
CA GLU A 127 -6.27 -0.70 2.09
C GLU A 127 -6.74 -2.01 2.70
N ALA A 128 -5.80 -2.93 2.93
CA ALA A 128 -6.03 -4.17 3.65
C ALA A 128 -5.00 -4.33 4.78
N ILE A 129 -4.72 -3.21 5.46
CA ILE A 129 -3.83 -3.08 6.62
C ILE A 129 -4.60 -2.38 7.74
N TRP A 130 -4.55 -2.95 8.94
CA TRP A 130 -5.20 -2.42 10.13
C TRP A 130 -4.21 -2.44 11.29
N MET A 131 -4.02 -1.29 11.92
CA MET A 131 -3.06 -1.14 13.02
C MET A 131 -3.79 -1.17 14.36
N SER A 132 -3.17 -1.80 15.37
CA SER A 132 -3.65 -1.67 16.75
C SER A 132 -3.58 -0.22 17.23
N PRO A 133 -4.44 0.21 18.17
CA PRO A 133 -4.46 1.60 18.64
C PRO A 133 -3.15 2.10 19.24
N ASP A 134 -2.33 1.20 19.78
CA ASP A 134 -0.99 1.50 20.29
C ASP A 134 0.09 1.57 19.20
N GLY A 135 -0.19 1.06 18.00
CA GLY A 135 0.71 1.02 16.85
C GLY A 135 1.71 -0.15 16.87
N HIS A 136 1.60 -1.07 17.82
CA HIS A 136 2.54 -2.19 17.98
C HIS A 136 2.24 -3.39 17.10
N LEU A 137 0.96 -3.64 16.81
CA LEU A 137 0.53 -4.76 15.97
C LEU A 137 -0.07 -4.24 14.68
N MET A 138 0.28 -4.91 13.59
CA MET A 138 -0.28 -4.66 12.26
C MET A 138 -0.95 -5.93 11.74
N LEU A 139 -2.26 -5.92 11.63
CA LEU A 139 -3.02 -6.91 10.87
C LEU A 139 -2.95 -6.53 9.39
N TYR A 140 -2.69 -7.48 8.51
CA TYR A 140 -2.81 -7.29 7.07
C TYR A 140 -3.35 -8.55 6.40
N ALA A 141 -4.00 -8.36 5.25
CA ALA A 141 -4.43 -9.45 4.38
C ALA A 141 -3.42 -9.68 3.26
N SER A 142 -3.22 -10.96 2.93
CA SER A 142 -2.50 -11.41 1.74
C SER A 142 -3.50 -12.05 0.77
N PHE A 143 -3.51 -11.60 -0.48
CA PHE A 143 -4.42 -12.06 -1.53
C PHE A 143 -3.63 -12.82 -2.58
N ASN A 144 -4.03 -14.06 -2.85
CA ASN A 144 -3.36 -14.94 -3.80
C ASN A 144 -4.29 -15.32 -4.95
N ASP A 145 -4.00 -14.75 -6.12
CA ASP A 145 -4.69 -14.89 -7.39
C ASP A 145 -4.12 -16.00 -8.29
N SER A 146 -3.22 -16.85 -7.79
CA SER A 146 -2.57 -17.91 -8.60
C SER A 146 -3.52 -18.83 -9.35
N PHE A 147 -4.74 -19.04 -8.83
CA PHE A 147 -5.78 -19.87 -9.45
C PHE A 147 -6.93 -19.05 -10.07
N VAL A 148 -6.88 -17.73 -10.00
CA VAL A 148 -7.87 -16.84 -10.60
C VAL A 148 -7.54 -16.67 -12.07
N GLU A 149 -8.51 -16.79 -12.96
CA GLU A 149 -8.25 -16.66 -14.41
C GLU A 149 -7.93 -15.21 -14.83
N GLU A 150 -7.15 -15.04 -15.89
CA GLU A 150 -6.87 -13.72 -16.47
C GLU A 150 -7.92 -13.32 -17.51
N MET A 151 -8.47 -12.12 -17.33
CA MET A 151 -9.20 -11.41 -18.36
C MET A 151 -8.23 -10.53 -19.16
N HIS A 152 -8.19 -10.73 -20.47
CA HIS A 152 -7.41 -9.92 -21.40
C HIS A 152 -8.27 -8.79 -21.97
N ILE A 153 -7.74 -7.57 -21.93
CA ILE A 153 -8.41 -6.33 -22.35
C ILE A 153 -7.54 -5.65 -23.40
N SER A 154 -8.11 -5.43 -24.59
CA SER A 154 -7.47 -4.61 -25.62
C SER A 154 -7.39 -3.15 -25.17
N TRP A 155 -6.18 -2.60 -25.13
CA TRP A 155 -5.88 -1.24 -24.72
C TRP A 155 -5.36 -0.44 -25.91
N PHE A 156 -6.15 0.52 -26.37
CA PHE A 156 -5.83 1.32 -27.57
C PHE A 156 -4.96 2.56 -27.28
N GLY A 157 -4.48 2.73 -26.05
CA GLY A 157 -3.69 3.90 -25.66
C GLY A 157 -4.54 5.14 -25.31
N GLU A 158 -3.85 6.21 -24.95
CA GLU A 158 -4.46 7.54 -24.78
C GLU A 158 -4.10 8.44 -25.97
N GLY A 159 -5.11 8.83 -26.75
CA GLY A 159 -4.94 9.67 -27.94
C GLY A 159 -4.09 9.03 -29.05
N ASN A 160 -3.42 9.85 -29.87
CA ASN A 160 -2.63 9.40 -31.03
C ASN A 160 -1.24 8.83 -30.67
N LYS A 161 -0.99 8.40 -29.42
CA LYS A 161 0.35 7.98 -28.96
C LYS A 161 0.64 6.49 -29.15
N ALA A 162 -0.38 5.64 -29.26
CA ALA A 162 -0.20 4.21 -29.50
C ALA A 162 -0.23 3.92 -31.01
N LEU A 163 0.88 3.42 -31.55
CA LEU A 163 0.95 2.98 -32.95
C LEU A 163 0.17 1.69 -33.19
N TYR A 164 0.08 0.84 -32.17
CA TYR A 164 -0.69 -0.41 -32.16
C TYR A 164 -1.35 -0.62 -30.79
N PRO A 165 -2.48 -1.34 -30.72
CA PRO A 165 -3.11 -1.70 -29.46
C PRO A 165 -2.24 -2.65 -28.65
N ASP A 166 -2.24 -2.47 -27.33
CA ASP A 166 -1.65 -3.40 -26.37
C ASP A 166 -2.72 -4.34 -25.78
N ILE A 167 -2.31 -5.48 -25.24
CA ILE A 167 -3.18 -6.33 -24.42
C ILE A 167 -2.76 -6.16 -22.97
N ARG A 168 -3.70 -5.73 -22.12
CA ARG A 168 -3.55 -5.74 -20.67
C ARG A 168 -4.24 -6.97 -20.09
N SER A 169 -3.69 -7.57 -19.04
CA SER A 169 -4.35 -8.64 -18.30
C SER A 169 -4.73 -8.21 -16.89
N LEU A 170 -5.81 -8.80 -16.39
CA LEU A 170 -6.33 -8.61 -15.04
C LEU A 170 -6.82 -9.96 -14.52
N ARG A 171 -6.36 -10.40 -13.36
CA ARG A 171 -6.94 -11.56 -12.66
C ARG A 171 -8.36 -11.19 -12.23
N TYR A 172 -9.36 -11.85 -12.82
CA TYR A 172 -10.77 -11.48 -12.70
C TYR A 172 -11.61 -12.77 -12.57
N PRO A 173 -12.12 -13.10 -11.38
CA PRO A 173 -12.94 -14.28 -11.19
C PRO A 173 -14.36 -14.04 -11.74
N LYS A 174 -14.80 -14.90 -12.66
CA LYS A 174 -16.18 -14.93 -13.17
C LYS A 174 -17.04 -15.91 -12.37
N PRO A 175 -18.37 -15.84 -12.51
CA PRO A 175 -19.25 -16.82 -11.88
C PRO A 175 -18.83 -18.26 -12.20
N GLY A 176 -18.63 -19.07 -11.16
CA GLY A 176 -18.23 -20.47 -11.28
C GLY A 176 -16.72 -20.72 -11.42
N THR A 177 -15.86 -19.68 -11.42
CA THR A 177 -14.40 -19.83 -11.42
C THR A 177 -13.82 -19.65 -10.02
N PRO A 178 -12.56 -20.10 -9.76
CA PRO A 178 -11.92 -19.90 -8.46
C PRO A 178 -11.78 -18.43 -8.08
N ASN A 179 -12.00 -18.14 -6.79
CA ASN A 179 -11.73 -16.82 -6.19
C ASN A 179 -10.30 -16.75 -5.64
N PRO A 180 -9.78 -15.54 -5.37
CA PRO A 180 -8.54 -15.36 -4.62
C PRO A 180 -8.57 -16.11 -3.29
N THR A 181 -7.45 -16.76 -2.96
CA THR A 181 -7.26 -17.32 -1.61
C THR A 181 -6.63 -16.28 -0.71
N ILE A 182 -7.11 -16.20 0.54
CA ILE A 182 -6.75 -15.09 1.44
C ILE A 182 -6.24 -15.62 2.75
N LYS A 183 -5.21 -14.95 3.25
CA LYS A 183 -4.67 -15.18 4.58
C LYS A 183 -4.57 -13.86 5.32
N LEU A 184 -4.96 -13.89 6.59
CA LEU A 184 -4.74 -12.76 7.51
C LEU A 184 -3.50 -13.03 8.33
N HIS A 185 -2.69 -12.00 8.53
CA HIS A 185 -1.43 -12.07 9.24
C HIS A 185 -1.33 -10.90 10.21
N VAL A 186 -0.82 -11.16 11.42
CA VAL A 186 -0.46 -10.12 12.38
C VAL A 186 1.07 -10.04 12.45
N ALA A 187 1.61 -8.85 12.23
CA ALA A 187 3.01 -8.51 12.43
C ALA A 187 3.20 -7.71 13.73
N ASP A 188 4.20 -8.08 14.53
CA ASP A 188 4.64 -7.33 15.70
C ASP A 188 5.76 -6.35 15.30
N LEU A 189 5.52 -5.06 15.49
CA LEU A 189 6.41 -3.97 15.10
C LEU A 189 7.17 -3.37 16.28
N VAL A 190 7.05 -3.91 17.50
CA VAL A 190 7.72 -3.41 18.71
C VAL A 190 9.24 -3.44 18.57
N ASP A 191 9.77 -4.53 18.01
CA ASP A 191 11.16 -4.65 17.62
C ASP A 191 11.26 -4.72 16.08
N PRO A 192 11.44 -3.58 15.40
CA PRO A 192 11.46 -3.53 13.95
C PRO A 192 12.60 -4.35 13.32
N LYS A 193 13.67 -4.64 14.07
CA LYS A 193 14.76 -5.49 13.59
C LYS A 193 14.40 -6.97 13.56
N ASN A 194 13.40 -7.38 14.34
CA ASN A 194 12.96 -8.76 14.49
C ASN A 194 11.43 -8.88 14.39
N ILE A 195 10.86 -8.36 13.29
CA ILE A 195 9.41 -8.40 13.06
C ILE A 195 8.93 -9.84 12.94
N ARG A 196 8.10 -10.27 13.90
CA ARG A 196 7.48 -11.59 13.92
C ARG A 196 6.10 -11.52 13.29
N GLN A 197 5.80 -12.46 12.41
CA GLN A 197 4.50 -12.61 11.79
C GLN A 197 3.81 -13.88 12.25
N LYS A 198 2.50 -13.80 12.46
CA LYS A 198 1.65 -14.95 12.75
C LYS A 198 0.43 -14.92 11.84
N GLN A 199 0.20 -16.01 11.10
CA GLN A 199 -1.05 -16.19 10.38
C GLN A 199 -2.21 -16.33 11.38
N VAL A 200 -3.25 -15.54 11.19
CA VAL A 200 -4.50 -15.61 11.94
C VAL A 200 -5.28 -16.83 11.45
N LYS A 201 -5.74 -17.65 12.39
CA LYS A 201 -6.65 -18.76 12.09
C LYS A 201 -8.09 -18.30 12.26
N PRO A 202 -9.02 -18.78 11.42
CA PRO A 202 -10.42 -18.51 11.66
C PRO A 202 -10.83 -19.07 13.03
N PRO A 203 -11.80 -18.46 13.70
CA PRO A 203 -12.43 -19.09 14.85
C PRO A 203 -12.97 -20.47 14.46
N SER A 204 -12.92 -21.45 15.37
CA SER A 204 -13.34 -22.83 15.10
C SER A 204 -14.79 -22.96 14.61
N ILE A 205 -15.63 -21.98 14.93
CA ILE A 205 -17.03 -21.93 14.47
C ILE A 205 -17.16 -21.64 12.96
N ILE A 206 -16.14 -21.06 12.34
CA ILE A 206 -16.11 -20.75 10.90
C ILE A 206 -15.28 -21.78 10.13
N GLU A 207 -14.27 -22.43 10.76
CA GLU A 207 -13.36 -23.37 10.09
C GLU A 207 -14.04 -24.58 9.43
N ASN A 208 -15.25 -24.98 9.85
CA ASN A 208 -15.96 -26.16 9.36
C ASN A 208 -17.22 -25.85 8.54
N THR A 209 -17.36 -24.64 8.02
CA THR A 209 -18.49 -24.23 7.16
C THR A 209 -18.05 -24.22 5.71
#